data_AF-A0AA88I9T0-F1
#
_entry.id   AF-A0AA88I9T0-F1
#
_cell.length_a   1.000
_cell.length_b   1.000
_cell.length_c   1.000
_cell.angle_alpha   90.00
_cell.angle_beta   90.00
_cell.angle_gamma   90.00
#
_symmetry.space_group_name_H-M   'P 1'
#
loop_
_entity.id
_entity.type
_entity.pdbx_description
1 polymer ?
#
loop_
_entity_poly.entity_id
_entity_poly.type
_entity_poly.pdbx_seq_one_letter_code
_entity_poly.pdbx_strand_id
1 'polypeptide(L)'
;MSLKEQDKGNVRKRSQTQAEQRLAKYKAEEMDEERLMSMFRASMKVSMETIQVELERERETSRRQMQQQLKSLTLQFTPLVQAVQTNQSAIQNASVTAENTTIQIVKFTDGMDIDAYLTTFERTTTQNNWSRATWAVKLQALLTGKSVEAAAIVPTAISSGYDLVKEAILRRF
;
A
#
# COMPACT_ATOMS: atom_id res chain seq x y z
N MET A 1 59.23 83.93 31.39
CA MET A 1 57.92 83.41 30.92
C MET A 1 58.03 81.90 30.65
N SER A 2 58.40 81.06 31.64
CA SER A 2 58.81 79.66 31.37
C SER A 2 58.24 78.58 32.34
N LEU A 3 58.02 78.90 33.63
CA LEU A 3 57.49 77.90 34.58
C LEU A 3 55.99 77.56 34.40
N LYS A 4 55.16 78.52 33.96
CA LYS A 4 53.71 78.29 33.77
C LYS A 4 53.38 77.44 32.54
N GLU A 5 54.30 77.28 31.59
CA GLU A 5 54.12 76.43 30.41
C GLU A 5 54.56 75.00 30.66
N GLN A 6 55.64 74.79 31.43
CA GLN A 6 56.08 73.45 31.87
C GLN A 6 55.06 72.75 32.75
N ASP A 7 54.42 73.46 33.67
CA ASP A 7 53.40 72.90 34.57
C ASP A 7 52.12 72.50 33.81
N LYS A 8 51.68 73.32 32.85
CA LYS A 8 50.55 73.00 31.95
C LYS A 8 50.82 71.78 31.08
N GLY A 9 52.05 71.61 30.60
CA GLY A 9 52.46 70.43 29.82
C GLY A 9 52.46 69.15 30.65
N ASN A 10 52.85 69.23 31.93
CA ASN A 10 52.91 68.07 32.83
C ASN A 10 51.51 67.63 33.28
N VAL A 11 50.61 68.58 33.54
CA VAL A 11 49.19 68.29 33.85
C VAL A 11 48.48 67.67 32.65
N ARG A 12 48.73 68.16 31.43
CA ARG A 12 48.17 67.57 30.19
C ARG A 12 48.65 66.14 29.96
N LYS A 13 49.94 65.87 30.14
CA LYS A 13 50.51 64.51 30.02
C LYS A 13 49.88 63.55 31.04
N ARG A 14 49.75 63.96 32.30
CA ARG A 14 49.09 63.14 33.34
C ARG A 14 47.61 62.89 33.03
N SER A 15 46.89 63.91 32.55
CA SER A 15 45.50 63.77 32.12
C SER A 15 45.36 62.81 30.93
N GLN A 16 46.30 62.85 29.97
CA GLN A 16 46.32 61.97 28.81
C GLN A 16 46.62 60.52 29.20
N THR A 17 47.64 60.29 30.04
CA THR A 17 47.98 58.96 30.54
C THR A 17 46.84 58.35 31.37
N GLN A 18 46.12 59.15 32.16
CA GLN A 18 44.97 58.67 32.93
C GLN A 18 43.77 58.32 32.04
N ALA A 19 43.54 59.08 30.96
CA ALA A 19 42.52 58.77 29.96
C ALA A 19 42.83 57.47 29.20
N GLU A 20 44.09 57.27 28.81
CA GLU A 20 44.55 56.03 28.15
C GLU A 20 44.39 54.81 29.04
N GLN A 21 44.75 54.90 30.33
CA GLN A 21 44.57 53.80 31.28
C GLN A 21 43.09 53.45 31.51
N ARG A 22 42.20 54.46 31.54
CA ARG A 22 40.75 54.22 31.65
C ARG A 22 40.19 53.53 30.41
N LEU A 23 40.62 53.95 29.21
CA LEU A 23 40.22 53.31 27.96
C LEU A 23 40.75 51.87 27.86
N ALA A 24 41.98 51.62 28.31
CA ALA A 24 42.55 50.28 28.33
C ALA A 24 41.80 49.34 29.29
N LYS A 25 41.39 49.83 30.46
CA LYS A 25 40.54 49.07 31.39
C LYS A 25 39.17 48.77 30.81
N TYR A 26 38.50 49.77 30.24
CA TYR A 26 37.20 49.58 29.58
C TYR A 26 37.29 48.52 28.46
N LYS A 27 38.31 48.59 27.61
CA LYS A 27 38.53 47.60 26.55
C LYS A 27 38.85 46.19 27.10
N ALA A 28 39.57 46.11 28.21
CA ALA A 28 39.84 44.82 28.86
C ALA A 28 38.57 44.20 29.44
N GLU A 29 37.73 45.00 30.09
CA GLU A 29 36.42 44.57 30.63
C GLU A 29 35.46 44.17 29.49
N GLU A 30 35.41 44.94 28.40
CA GLU A 30 34.61 44.64 27.20
C GLU A 30 35.08 43.34 26.52
N MET A 31 36.40 43.09 26.44
CA MET A 31 36.94 41.83 25.94
C MET A 31 36.60 40.64 26.85
N ASP A 32 36.60 40.83 28.18
CA ASP A 32 36.22 39.78 29.12
C ASP A 32 34.72 39.47 29.04
N GLU A 33 33.87 40.48 28.85
CA GLU A 33 32.44 40.31 28.60
C GLU A 33 32.18 39.60 27.26
N GLU A 34 32.90 39.98 26.20
CA GLU A 34 32.80 39.33 24.88
C GLU A 34 33.23 37.86 24.95
N ARG A 35 34.31 37.55 25.68
CA ARG A 35 34.75 36.17 25.93
C ARG A 35 33.71 35.37 26.71
N LEU A 36 33.11 35.96 27.73
CA LEU A 36 32.07 35.31 28.52
C LEU A 36 30.83 35.02 27.66
N MET A 37 30.39 35.98 26.84
CA MET A 37 29.29 35.81 25.90
C MET A 37 29.61 34.78 24.81
N SER A 38 30.84 34.75 24.32
CA SER A 38 31.32 33.75 23.37
C SER A 38 31.29 32.35 23.97
N MET A 39 31.77 32.18 25.20
CA MET A 39 31.70 30.91 25.93
C MET A 39 30.26 30.45 26.17
N PHE A 40 29.35 31.35 26.56
CA PHE A 40 27.94 31.01 26.76
C PHE A 40 27.26 30.58 25.45
N ARG A 41 27.52 31.29 24.34
CA ARG A 41 27.03 30.91 23.01
C ARG A 41 27.59 29.56 22.55
N ALA A 42 28.88 29.31 22.77
CA ALA A 42 29.51 28.03 22.46
C ALA A 42 28.89 26.88 23.29
N SER A 43 28.66 27.13 24.59
CA SER A 43 28.01 26.16 25.48
C SER A 43 26.56 25.87 25.07
N MET A 44 25.77 26.90 24.75
CA MET A 44 24.42 26.73 24.20
C MET A 44 24.42 25.94 22.90
N LYS A 45 25.36 26.23 21.99
CA LYS A 45 25.45 25.52 20.72
C LYS A 45 25.72 24.03 20.92
N VAL A 46 26.69 23.69 21.78
CA VAL A 46 26.98 22.29 22.13
C VAL A 46 25.76 21.64 22.78
N SER A 47 25.09 22.32 23.72
CA SER A 47 23.87 21.79 24.35
C SER A 47 22.76 21.53 23.32
N MET A 48 22.54 22.46 22.40
CA MET A 48 21.53 22.31 21.35
C MET A 48 21.87 21.17 20.40
N GLU A 49 23.13 21.04 19.99
CA GLU A 49 23.61 19.92 19.17
C GLU A 49 23.44 18.58 19.90
N THR A 50 23.74 18.50 21.19
CA THR A 50 23.53 17.27 21.98
C THR A 50 22.05 16.90 22.07
N ILE A 51 21.16 17.87 22.27
CA ILE A 51 19.71 17.63 22.30
C ILE A 51 19.22 17.15 20.93
N GLN A 52 19.71 17.74 19.83
CA GLN A 52 19.35 17.33 18.48
C GLN A 52 19.82 15.90 18.17
N VAL A 53 21.06 15.57 18.52
CA VAL A 53 21.62 14.22 18.31
C VAL A 53 20.83 13.18 19.11
N GLU A 54 20.45 13.48 20.35
CA GLU A 54 19.68 12.55 21.18
C GLU A 54 18.26 12.36 20.66
N LEU A 55 17.59 13.45 20.25
CA LEU A 55 16.27 13.38 19.62
C LEU A 55 16.29 12.56 18.33
N GLU A 56 17.35 12.69 17.53
CA GLU A 56 17.49 11.91 16.30
C GLU A 56 17.76 10.43 16.60
N ARG A 57 18.57 10.13 17.63
CA ARG A 57 18.74 8.75 18.11
C ARG A 57 17.42 8.15 18.56
N GLU A 58 16.62 8.88 19.32
CA GLU A 58 15.32 8.41 19.79
C GLU A 58 14.33 8.17 18.64
N ARG A 59 14.32 9.05 17.63
CA ARG A 59 13.53 8.85 16.42
C ARG A 59 13.98 7.61 15.66
N GLU A 60 15.28 7.43 15.50
CA GLU A 60 15.84 6.29 14.78
C GLU A 60 15.60 4.97 15.53
N THR A 61 15.71 4.95 16.86
CA THR A 61 15.36 3.76 17.66
C THR A 61 13.87 3.43 17.55
N SER A 62 13.01 4.45 17.66
CA SER A 62 11.55 4.30 17.48
C SER A 62 11.22 3.75 16.09
N ARG A 63 11.87 4.28 15.05
CA ARG A 63 11.71 3.81 13.66
C ARG A 63 12.17 2.36 13.49
N ARG A 64 13.29 1.98 14.08
CA ARG A 64 13.79 0.60 14.06
C ARG A 64 12.84 -0.35 14.76
N GLN A 65 12.33 0.02 15.93
CA GLN A 65 11.36 -0.79 16.67
C GLN A 65 10.07 -0.99 15.85
N MET A 66 9.54 0.09 15.27
CA MET A 66 8.36 0.00 14.40
C MET A 66 8.63 -0.86 13.17
N GLN A 67 9.80 -0.72 12.54
CA GLN A 67 10.18 -1.55 11.40
C GLN A 67 10.32 -3.03 11.77
N GLN A 68 10.84 -3.33 12.97
CA GLN A 68 10.89 -4.69 13.48
C GLN A 68 9.50 -5.27 13.71
N GLN A 69 8.57 -4.51 14.29
CA GLN A 69 7.18 -4.92 14.47
C GLN A 69 6.48 -5.19 13.14
N LEU A 70 6.66 -4.30 12.15
CA LEU A 70 6.11 -4.50 10.81
C LEU A 70 6.71 -5.74 10.14
N LYS A 71 8.02 -5.97 10.28
CA LYS A 71 8.67 -7.15 9.72
C LYS A 71 8.18 -8.43 10.39
N SER A 72 8.02 -8.45 11.72
CA SER A 72 7.50 -9.62 12.43
C SER A 72 6.07 -9.93 12.03
N LEU A 73 5.22 -8.90 11.90
CA LEU A 73 3.85 -9.05 11.44
C LEU A 73 3.82 -9.57 10.00
N THR A 74 4.64 -8.98 9.13
CA THR A 74 4.78 -9.42 7.74
C THR A 74 5.16 -10.89 7.69
N LEU A 75 6.20 -11.33 8.40
CA LEU A 75 6.62 -12.74 8.40
C LEU A 75 5.55 -13.70 8.95
N GLN A 76 4.73 -13.25 9.91
CA GLN A 76 3.62 -14.05 10.43
C GLN A 76 2.52 -14.29 9.39
N PHE A 77 2.16 -13.26 8.61
CA PHE A 77 1.04 -13.33 7.67
C PHE A 77 1.43 -13.63 6.22
N THR A 78 2.69 -13.39 5.82
CA THR A 78 3.18 -13.67 4.45
C THR A 78 2.95 -15.11 4.00
N PRO A 79 3.34 -16.17 4.76
CA PRO A 79 3.13 -17.54 4.31
C PRO A 79 1.64 -17.90 4.19
N LEU A 80 0.79 -17.27 5.00
CA LEU A 80 -0.66 -17.45 4.99
C LEU A 80 -1.28 -16.84 3.73
N VAL A 81 -0.90 -15.60 3.38
CA VAL A 81 -1.34 -14.94 2.14
C VAL A 81 -0.83 -15.69 0.90
N GLN A 82 0.43 -16.16 0.93
CA GLN A 82 1.03 -16.91 -0.17
C GLN A 82 0.36 -18.28 -0.35
N ALA A 83 0.01 -18.98 0.75
CA ALA A 83 -0.75 -20.21 0.69
C ALA A 83 -2.17 -20.00 0.14
N VAL A 84 -2.86 -18.92 0.52
CA VAL A 84 -4.19 -18.58 -0.03
C VAL A 84 -4.09 -18.27 -1.53
N GLN A 85 -3.09 -17.51 -1.97
CA GLN A 85 -2.89 -17.20 -3.39
C GLN A 85 -2.54 -18.46 -4.21
N THR A 86 -1.62 -19.29 -3.74
CA THR A 86 -1.29 -20.55 -4.41
C THR A 86 -2.50 -21.49 -4.48
N ASN A 87 -3.29 -21.59 -3.41
CA ASN A 87 -4.53 -22.36 -3.43
C ASN A 87 -5.57 -21.76 -4.40
N GLN A 88 -5.69 -20.43 -4.48
CA GLN A 88 -6.61 -19.78 -5.40
C GLN A 88 -6.21 -19.99 -6.86
N SER A 89 -4.91 -19.91 -7.18
CA SER A 89 -4.38 -20.24 -8.51
C SER A 89 -4.50 -21.73 -8.83
N ALA A 90 -4.32 -22.61 -7.85
CA ALA A 90 -4.54 -24.05 -8.01
C ALA A 90 -6.02 -24.37 -8.24
N ILE A 91 -6.95 -23.72 -7.54
CA ILE A 91 -8.41 -23.88 -7.73
C ILE A 91 -8.82 -23.34 -9.11
N GLN A 92 -8.28 -22.20 -9.54
CA GLN A 92 -8.55 -21.66 -10.88
C GLN A 92 -8.00 -22.57 -11.99
N ASN A 93 -6.77 -23.07 -11.86
CA ASN A 93 -6.18 -23.99 -12.84
C ASN A 93 -6.84 -25.38 -12.80
N ALA A 94 -7.25 -25.86 -11.63
CA ALA A 94 -8.04 -27.09 -11.46
C ALA A 94 -9.43 -26.93 -12.06
N SER A 95 -10.06 -25.75 -11.99
CA SER A 95 -11.33 -25.46 -12.68
C SER A 95 -11.16 -25.55 -14.21
N VAL A 96 -10.05 -25.05 -14.75
CA VAL A 96 -9.78 -25.10 -16.21
C VAL A 96 -9.46 -26.53 -16.68
N THR A 97 -8.85 -27.36 -15.83
CA THR A 97 -8.49 -28.75 -16.19
C THR A 97 -9.58 -29.77 -15.88
N ALA A 98 -10.37 -29.59 -14.83
CA ALA A 98 -11.52 -30.44 -14.50
C ALA A 98 -12.67 -30.28 -15.52
N GLU A 99 -12.81 -29.12 -16.15
CA GLU A 99 -13.75 -28.89 -17.24
C GLU A 99 -13.43 -29.69 -18.52
N ASN A 100 -12.24 -30.32 -18.61
CA ASN A 100 -11.82 -31.15 -19.76
C ASN A 100 -11.89 -32.66 -19.47
N THR A 101 -12.53 -33.07 -18.38
CA THR A 101 -12.97 -34.47 -18.27
C THR A 101 -14.18 -34.62 -19.19
N THR A 102 -14.01 -35.27 -20.34
CA THR A 102 -15.06 -35.51 -21.33
C THR A 102 -16.20 -36.32 -20.72
N ILE A 103 -17.14 -35.63 -20.07
CA ILE A 103 -18.40 -36.20 -19.64
C ILE A 103 -19.32 -36.16 -20.84
N GLN A 104 -19.51 -37.31 -21.46
CA GLN A 104 -20.42 -37.45 -22.59
C GLN A 104 -21.86 -37.41 -22.10
N ILE A 105 -22.45 -36.22 -22.07
CA ILE A 105 -23.90 -36.09 -22.02
C ILE A 105 -24.43 -36.52 -23.39
N VAL A 106 -25.42 -37.42 -23.38
CA VAL A 106 -26.07 -37.90 -24.61
C VAL A 106 -26.79 -36.73 -25.29
N LYS A 107 -26.66 -36.62 -26.61
CA LYS A 107 -27.37 -35.60 -27.38
C LYS A 107 -28.87 -35.84 -27.34
N PHE A 108 -29.66 -34.79 -27.22
CA PHE A 108 -31.12 -34.88 -27.33
C PHE A 108 -31.50 -35.15 -28.78
N THR A 109 -32.33 -36.17 -29.02
CA THR A 109 -32.91 -36.49 -30.34
C THR A 109 -34.43 -36.34 -30.32
N ASP A 110 -35.02 -35.88 -31.42
CA ASP A 110 -36.47 -35.71 -31.57
C ASP A 110 -37.20 -37.05 -31.34
N GLY A 111 -37.91 -37.16 -30.20
CA GLY A 111 -38.54 -38.40 -29.72
C GLY A 111 -38.24 -38.74 -28.26
N MET A 112 -37.25 -38.08 -27.65
CA MET A 112 -37.00 -38.14 -26.21
C MET A 112 -37.93 -37.17 -25.45
N ASP A 113 -38.31 -37.54 -24.23
CA ASP A 113 -38.99 -36.63 -23.30
C ASP A 113 -38.03 -35.51 -22.87
N ILE A 114 -38.38 -34.28 -23.23
CA ILE A 114 -37.55 -33.10 -22.99
C ILE A 114 -37.46 -32.76 -21.50
N ASP A 115 -38.50 -33.02 -20.71
CA ASP A 115 -38.51 -32.76 -19.27
C ASP A 115 -37.55 -33.72 -18.54
N ALA A 116 -37.61 -35.00 -18.89
CA ALA A 116 -36.70 -36.02 -18.38
C ALA A 116 -35.25 -35.76 -18.80
N TYR A 117 -35.04 -35.26 -20.03
CA TYR A 117 -33.72 -34.90 -20.54
C TYR A 117 -33.11 -33.72 -19.77
N LEU A 118 -33.87 -32.63 -19.60
CA LEU A 118 -33.41 -31.44 -18.87
C LEU A 118 -33.09 -31.78 -17.40
N THR A 119 -33.91 -32.60 -16.75
CA THR A 119 -33.65 -33.06 -15.38
C THR A 119 -32.34 -33.85 -15.29
N THR A 120 -32.08 -34.72 -16.27
CA THR A 120 -30.83 -35.51 -16.32
C THR A 120 -29.62 -34.62 -16.58
N PHE A 121 -29.78 -33.62 -17.46
CA PHE A 121 -28.76 -32.60 -17.72
C PHE A 121 -28.43 -31.84 -16.43
N GLU A 122 -29.41 -31.25 -15.73
CA GLU A 122 -29.21 -30.50 -14.48
C GLU A 122 -28.53 -31.34 -13.40
N ARG A 123 -28.96 -32.60 -13.25
CA ARG A 123 -28.33 -33.52 -12.29
C ARG A 123 -26.85 -33.74 -12.62
N THR A 124 -26.55 -33.94 -13.90
CA THR A 124 -25.18 -34.18 -14.37
C THR A 124 -24.32 -32.92 -14.24
N THR A 125 -24.81 -31.75 -14.63
CA THR A 125 -24.06 -30.50 -14.51
C THR A 125 -23.81 -30.12 -13.04
N THR A 126 -24.77 -30.37 -12.16
CA THR A 126 -24.64 -30.17 -10.70
C THR A 126 -23.61 -31.10 -10.09
N GLN A 127 -23.65 -32.39 -10.42
CA GLN A 127 -22.67 -33.37 -9.93
C GLN A 127 -21.23 -33.03 -10.35
N ASN A 128 -21.08 -32.35 -11.49
CA ASN A 128 -19.79 -31.97 -12.04
C ASN A 128 -19.36 -30.55 -11.72
N ASN A 129 -20.08 -29.85 -10.83
CA ASN A 129 -19.78 -28.49 -10.40
C ASN A 129 -19.59 -27.51 -11.57
N TRP A 130 -20.30 -27.70 -12.68
CA TRP A 130 -20.21 -26.79 -13.82
C TRP A 130 -20.78 -25.42 -13.45
N SER A 131 -20.09 -24.35 -13.82
CA SER A 131 -20.61 -22.99 -13.65
C SER A 131 -21.95 -22.81 -14.37
N ARG A 132 -22.97 -22.32 -13.68
CA ARG A 132 -24.31 -22.12 -14.25
C ARG A 132 -24.31 -21.18 -15.46
N ALA A 133 -23.32 -20.30 -15.56
CA ALA A 133 -23.11 -19.43 -16.72
C ALA A 133 -22.74 -20.22 -18.01
N THR A 134 -22.18 -21.42 -17.89
CA THR A 134 -21.78 -22.26 -19.04
C THR A 134 -22.84 -23.30 -19.43
N TRP A 135 -23.89 -23.47 -18.60
CA TRP A 135 -24.93 -24.48 -18.85
C TRP A 135 -25.73 -24.20 -20.11
N ALA A 136 -26.09 -22.94 -20.39
CA ALA A 136 -26.83 -22.55 -21.58
C ALA A 136 -26.08 -22.94 -22.87
N VAL A 137 -24.78 -22.60 -22.93
CA VAL A 137 -23.91 -22.91 -24.08
C VAL A 137 -23.74 -24.42 -24.25
N LYS A 138 -23.52 -25.15 -23.15
CA LYS A 138 -23.37 -26.61 -23.19
C LYS A 138 -24.67 -27.32 -23.58
N LEU A 139 -25.83 -26.85 -23.09
CA LEU A 139 -27.13 -27.38 -23.47
C LEU A 139 -27.37 -27.20 -24.98
N GLN A 140 -27.14 -26.00 -25.51
CA GLN A 140 -27.30 -25.73 -26.95
C GLN A 140 -26.46 -26.66 -27.83
N ALA A 141 -25.24 -27.01 -27.41
CA ALA A 141 -24.38 -27.94 -28.15
C ALA A 141 -24.86 -29.41 -28.13
N LEU A 142 -25.74 -29.76 -27.19
CA LEU A 142 -26.25 -31.12 -27.00
C LEU A 142 -27.65 -31.33 -27.61
N LEU A 143 -28.35 -30.25 -27.93
CA LEU A 143 -29.62 -30.30 -28.65
C LEU A 143 -29.37 -30.64 -30.14
N THR A 144 -30.24 -31.46 -30.72
CA THR A 144 -30.21 -31.77 -32.16
C THR A 144 -31.62 -31.70 -32.76
N GLY A 145 -31.73 -31.44 -34.06
CA GLY A 145 -33.02 -31.40 -34.76
C GLY A 145 -33.89 -30.19 -34.40
N LYS A 146 -35.20 -30.38 -34.25
CA LYS A 146 -36.19 -29.30 -34.02
C LYS A 146 -35.98 -28.55 -32.71
N SER A 147 -35.29 -29.17 -31.76
CA SER A 147 -34.92 -28.54 -30.47
C SER A 147 -33.88 -27.44 -30.60
N VAL A 148 -33.00 -27.50 -31.61
CA VAL A 148 -32.02 -26.44 -31.91
C VAL A 148 -32.73 -25.17 -32.37
N GLU A 149 -33.76 -25.31 -33.20
CA GLU A 149 -34.56 -24.18 -33.66
C GLU A 149 -35.33 -23.51 -32.51
N ALA A 150 -35.72 -24.27 -31.48
CA ALA A 150 -36.38 -23.73 -30.28
C ALA A 150 -35.42 -22.85 -29.46
N ALA A 151 -34.21 -23.35 -29.25
CA ALA A 151 -33.16 -22.66 -28.50
C ALA A 151 -32.62 -21.43 -29.26
N ALA A 152 -32.63 -21.44 -30.60
CA ALA A 152 -32.14 -20.35 -31.44
C ALA A 152 -33.02 -19.08 -31.44
N ILE A 153 -34.25 -19.15 -30.93
CA ILE A 153 -35.17 -17.99 -30.84
C ILE A 153 -34.75 -17.04 -29.69
N VAL A 154 -33.95 -17.52 -28.73
CA VAL A 154 -33.51 -16.70 -27.59
C VAL A 154 -32.41 -15.73 -28.06
N PRO A 155 -32.60 -14.41 -27.94
CA PRO A 155 -31.61 -13.42 -28.39
C PRO A 155 -30.24 -13.64 -27.75
N THR A 156 -29.18 -13.54 -28.54
CA THR A 156 -27.78 -13.79 -28.15
C THR A 156 -27.32 -12.94 -26.94
N ALA A 157 -27.95 -11.79 -26.70
CA ALA A 157 -27.69 -10.91 -25.57
C ALA A 157 -28.32 -11.37 -24.23
N ILE A 158 -29.28 -12.31 -24.29
CA ILE A 158 -30.04 -12.87 -23.16
C ILE A 158 -29.64 -14.35 -22.89
N SER A 159 -28.88 -14.95 -23.81
CA SER A 159 -28.38 -16.34 -23.80
C SER A 159 -27.43 -16.71 -22.64
N SER A 160 -27.17 -15.82 -21.68
CA SER A 160 -26.34 -16.10 -20.50
C SER A 160 -27.10 -16.82 -19.37
N GLY A 161 -28.44 -16.90 -19.45
CA GLY A 161 -29.28 -17.56 -18.44
C GLY A 161 -29.80 -18.92 -18.90
N TYR A 162 -29.35 -20.00 -18.25
CA TYR A 162 -29.86 -21.36 -18.46
C TYR A 162 -31.39 -21.45 -18.32
N ASP A 163 -31.96 -20.75 -17.33
CA ASP A 163 -33.40 -20.81 -17.01
C ASP A 163 -34.27 -20.29 -18.17
N LEU A 164 -33.81 -19.27 -18.90
CA LEU A 164 -34.53 -18.72 -20.05
C LEU A 164 -34.49 -19.66 -21.26
N VAL A 165 -33.34 -20.32 -21.48
CA VAL A 165 -33.21 -21.34 -22.53
C VAL A 165 -34.08 -22.55 -22.22
N LYS A 166 -34.11 -22.99 -20.96
CA LYS A 166 -34.99 -24.07 -20.48
C LYS A 166 -36.45 -23.75 -20.75
N GLU A 167 -36.93 -22.57 -20.35
CA GLU A 167 -38.31 -22.15 -20.60
C GLU A 167 -38.66 -22.09 -22.09
N ALA A 168 -37.77 -21.55 -22.92
CA ALA A 168 -38.01 -21.44 -24.36
C ALA A 168 -38.17 -22.81 -25.03
N ILE A 169 -37.38 -23.80 -24.60
CA ILE A 169 -37.46 -25.17 -25.08
C ILE A 169 -38.77 -25.84 -24.62
N LEU A 170 -39.10 -25.72 -23.33
CA LEU A 170 -40.33 -26.29 -22.76
C LEU A 170 -41.62 -25.67 -23.32
N ARG A 171 -41.58 -24.45 -23.88
CA ARG A 171 -42.75 -23.86 -24.55
C ARG A 171 -43.03 -24.45 -25.93
N ARG A 172 -42.05 -25.12 -26.54
CA ARG A 172 -42.12 -25.62 -27.93
C ARG A 172 -42.33 -27.14 -28.02
N PHE A 173 -42.09 -27.87 -26.94
CA PHE A 173 -42.24 -29.31 -26.80
C PHE A 173 -43.28 -29.61 -25.72
#